data_AF-A0A845RT17-F1
#
_entry.id   AF-A0A845RT17-F1
#
_cell.length_a   1.000
_cell.length_b   1.000
_cell.length_c   1.000
_cell.angle_alpha   90.00
_cell.angle_beta   90.00
_cell.angle_gamma   90.00
#
_symmetry.space_group_name_H-M   'P 1'
#
loop_
_entity.id
_entity.type
_entity.pdbx_description
1 polymer ?
#
loop_
_entity_poly.entity_id
_entity_poly.type
_entity_poly.pdbx_seq_one_letter_code
_entity_poly.pdbx_strand_id
1 'polypeptide(L)'
;MTIFWILLGALTASSIWFGYIKFKAAGKMSVTRLILIVTSALWGAFTQAWIFSSIAEGEMQAAGMGLLIFGAILLVLVILIVRLDSLMPSKKKADKVEAA
;
A
#
# COMPACT_ATOMS: atom_id res chain seq x y z
N MET A 1 -1.61 -21.01 13.86
CA MET A 1 -2.16 -20.38 12.64
C MET A 1 -3.16 -19.27 12.93
N THR A 2 -4.14 -19.44 13.81
CA THR A 2 -5.13 -18.39 14.13
C THR A 2 -4.52 -17.08 14.63
N ILE A 3 -3.52 -17.14 15.52
CA ILE A 3 -2.85 -15.94 16.05
C ILE A 3 -2.18 -15.13 14.93
N PHE A 4 -1.57 -15.80 13.95
CA PHE A 4 -0.97 -15.14 12.79
C PHE A 4 -2.01 -14.33 12.01
N TRP A 5 -3.16 -14.94 11.69
CA TRP A 5 -4.23 -14.25 10.96
C TRP A 5 -4.81 -13.06 11.72
N ILE A 6 -4.95 -13.16 13.05
CA ILE A 6 -5.40 -12.05 13.90
C ILE A 6 -4.39 -10.90 13.85
N LEU A 7 -3.10 -11.19 14.03
CA LEU A 7 -2.04 -10.19 13.99
C LEU A 7 -1.92 -9.55 12.61
N LEU A 8 -2.04 -10.34 11.54
CA LEU A 8 -2.01 -9.87 10.18
C LEU A 8 -3.19 -8.92 9.91
N GLY A 9 -4.41 -9.31 10.29
CA GLY A 9 -5.59 -8.46 10.15
C GLY A 9 -5.48 -7.16 10.93
N ALA A 10 -4.99 -7.21 12.18
CA ALA A 10 -4.74 -6.02 13.00
C ALA A 10 -3.68 -5.10 12.36
N LEU A 11 -2.61 -5.67 11.80
CA LEU A 11 -1.56 -4.93 11.11
C LEU A 11 -2.10 -4.26 9.83
N THR A 12 -2.90 -4.97 9.04
CA THR A 12 -3.53 -4.42 7.82
C THR A 12 -4.45 -3.26 8.16
N ALA A 13 -5.37 -3.45 9.12
CA ALA A 13 -6.29 -2.40 9.55
C ALA A 13 -5.55 -1.18 10.11
N SER A 14 -4.52 -1.41 10.94
CA SER A 14 -3.68 -0.35 11.50
C SER A 14 -2.92 0.42 10.41
N SER A 15 -2.43 -0.27 9.38
CA SER A 15 -1.72 0.35 8.26
C SER A 15 -2.62 1.26 7.44
N ILE A 16 -3.86 0.82 7.16
CA ILE A 16 -4.86 1.63 6.46
C ILE A 16 -5.21 2.86 7.30
N TRP A 17 -5.50 2.66 8.59
CA TRP A 17 -5.84 3.74 9.51
C TRP A 17 -4.73 4.78 9.65
N PHE A 18 -3.49 4.32 9.83
CA PHE A 18 -2.32 5.18 9.93
C PHE A 18 -2.10 5.98 8.64
N GLY A 19 -2.17 5.32 7.48
CA GLY A 19 -2.10 5.98 6.17
C GLY A 19 -3.20 7.03 6.01
N TYR A 20 -4.43 6.70 6.42
CA TYR A 20 -5.56 7.62 6.37
C TYR A 20 -5.31 8.89 7.18
N ILE A 21 -4.98 8.75 8.46
CA ILE A 21 -4.71 9.89 9.35
C ILE A 21 -3.55 10.74 8.82
N LYS A 22 -2.43 10.10 8.47
CA LYS A 22 -1.22 10.81 8.01
C LYS A 22 -1.50 11.76 6.86
N PHE A 23 -2.21 11.29 5.84
CA PHE A 23 -2.49 12.11 4.66
C PHE A 23 -3.70 13.04 4.83
N LYS A 24 -4.65 12.70 5.70
CA LYS A 24 -5.75 13.59 6.07
C LYS A 24 -5.24 14.80 6.87
N ALA A 25 -4.39 14.58 7.86
CA ALA A 25 -3.76 15.63 8.66
C ALA A 25 -2.92 16.59 7.80
N ALA A 26 -2.31 16.08 6.73
CA ALA A 26 -1.54 16.88 5.77
C ALA A 26 -2.39 17.59 4.71
N GLY A 27 -3.72 17.46 4.73
CA GLY A 27 -4.62 18.06 3.71
C GLY A 27 -4.45 17.48 2.30
N LYS A 28 -3.81 16.31 2.17
CA LYS A 28 -3.43 15.66 0.90
C LYS A 28 -4.25 14.41 0.60
N MET A 29 -5.28 14.15 1.40
CA MET A 29 -6.12 12.97 1.22
C MET A 29 -7.04 13.14 0.01
N SER A 30 -6.99 12.17 -0.89
CA SER A 30 -7.90 12.05 -2.03
C SER A 30 -8.45 10.63 -2.10
N VAL A 31 -9.56 10.44 -2.81
CA VAL A 31 -10.15 9.10 -3.02
C VAL A 31 -9.13 8.17 -3.69
N THR A 32 -8.39 8.64 -4.70
CA THR A 32 -7.32 7.88 -5.35
C THR A 32 -6.25 7.43 -4.37
N ARG A 33 -5.81 8.34 -3.48
CA ARG A 33 -4.80 8.03 -2.46
C ARG A 33 -5.33 7.01 -1.46
N LEU A 34 -6.59 7.12 -1.05
CA LEU A 34 -7.23 6.15 -0.15
C LEU A 34 -7.30 4.76 -0.79
N ILE A 35 -7.73 4.67 -2.04
CA ILE A 35 -7.75 3.40 -2.79
C ILE A 35 -6.34 2.81 -2.86
N LEU A 36 -5.33 3.61 -3.19
CA LEU A 36 -3.93 3.15 -3.23
C LEU A 36 -3.46 2.63 -1.86
N ILE A 37 -3.78 3.32 -0.76
CA ILE A 37 -3.44 2.88 0.61
C ILE A 37 -4.10 1.54 0.92
N VAL A 38 -5.39 1.38 0.65
CA VAL A 38 -6.14 0.15 0.91
C VAL A 38 -5.58 -1.00 0.08
N THR A 39 -5.41 -0.81 -1.23
CA THR A 39 -4.84 -1.82 -2.12
C THR A 39 -3.43 -2.21 -1.68
N SER A 40 -2.59 -1.25 -1.34
CA SER A 40 -1.22 -1.52 -0.86
C SER A 40 -1.21 -2.30 0.45
N ALA A 41 -2.10 -2.00 1.39
CA ALA A 41 -2.17 -2.71 2.66
C ALA A 41 -2.66 -4.15 2.49
N LEU A 42 -3.68 -4.37 1.64
CA LEU A 42 -4.18 -5.70 1.31
C LEU A 42 -3.13 -6.52 0.55
N TRP A 43 -2.41 -5.90 -0.40
CA TRP A 43 -1.34 -6.56 -1.14
C TRP A 43 -0.15 -6.93 -0.24
N GLY A 44 0.19 -6.06 0.72
CA GLY A 44 1.19 -6.36 1.74
C GLY A 44 0.78 -7.54 2.62
N ALA A 45 -0.49 -7.59 3.04
CA ALA A 45 -1.03 -8.70 3.81
C ALA A 45 -0.98 -10.02 3.03
N PHE A 46 -1.37 -9.99 1.76
CA PHE A 46 -1.27 -11.13 0.85
C PHE A 46 0.17 -11.63 0.71
N THR A 47 1.12 -10.72 0.47
CA THR A 47 2.55 -11.07 0.37
C THR A 47 3.05 -11.77 1.63
N GLN A 48 2.71 -11.24 2.82
CA GLN A 48 3.10 -11.84 4.09
C GLN A 48 2.44 -13.20 4.33
N ALA A 49 1.15 -13.33 4.01
CA ALA A 49 0.42 -14.59 4.10
C ALA A 49 1.05 -15.66 3.20
N TRP A 50 1.39 -15.31 1.96
CA TRP A 50 2.06 -16.20 1.01
C TRP A 50 3.41 -16.69 1.53
N ILE A 51 4.26 -15.78 2.00
CA ILE A 51 5.58 -16.14 2.54
C ILE A 51 5.42 -17.09 3.72
N PHE A 52 4.52 -16.76 4.65
CA PHE A 52 4.33 -17.56 5.86
C PHE A 52 3.74 -18.94 5.55
N SER A 53 2.77 -19.05 4.63
CA SER A 53 2.23 -20.34 4.20
C SER A 53 3.28 -21.19 3.49
N SER A 54 4.05 -20.63 2.57
CA SER A 54 5.14 -21.35 1.88
C SER A 54 6.21 -21.86 2.85
N ILE A 55 6.59 -21.06 3.86
CA ILE A 55 7.53 -21.51 4.90
C ILE A 55 6.92 -22.65 5.72
N ALA A 56 5.64 -22.55 6.10
CA ALA A 56 4.96 -23.58 6.87
C ALA A 56 4.82 -24.91 6.09
N GLU A 57 4.75 -24.84 4.76
CA GLU A 57 4.71 -26.00 3.85
C GLU A 57 6.11 -26.53 3.48
N GLY A 58 7.18 -25.90 3.98
CA GLY A 58 8.57 -26.29 3.69
C GLY A 58 9.09 -25.80 2.34
N GLU A 59 8.31 -25.01 1.61
CA GLU A 59 8.65 -24.46 0.29
C GLU A 59 9.42 -23.13 0.40
N MET A 60 10.63 -23.18 0.95
CA MET A 60 11.46 -21.98 1.16
C MET A 60 11.74 -21.20 -0.14
N GLN A 61 11.84 -21.90 -1.27
CA GLN A 61 12.01 -21.26 -2.58
C GLN A 61 10.76 -20.47 -3.00
N ALA A 62 9.56 -21.02 -2.79
CA ALA A 62 8.31 -20.33 -3.09
C ALA A 62 8.12 -19.08 -2.21
N ALA A 63 8.53 -19.15 -0.94
CA ALA A 63 8.55 -18.01 -0.04
C ALA A 63 9.49 -16.89 -0.56
N GLY A 64 10.70 -17.25 -0.99
CA GLY A 64 11.66 -16.31 -1.56
C GLY A 64 11.17 -15.66 -2.85
N MET A 65 10.61 -16.44 -3.78
CA MET A 65 10.04 -15.92 -5.02
C MET A 65 8.83 -15.02 -4.77
N GLY A 66 7.95 -15.39 -3.83
CA GLY A 66 6.82 -14.57 -3.43
C GLY A 66 7.24 -13.21 -2.88
N LEU A 67 8.29 -13.17 -2.05
CA LEU A 67 8.86 -11.91 -1.56
C LEU A 67 9.40 -11.04 -2.71
N LEU A 68 10.17 -11.63 -3.62
CA LEU A 68 10.78 -10.88 -4.72
C LEU A 68 9.73 -10.30 -5.66
N ILE A 69 8.73 -11.10 -6.05
CA ILE A 69 7.71 -10.67 -7.02
C ILE A 69 6.67 -9.77 -6.35
N PHE A 70 6.00 -10.27 -5.30
CA PHE A 70 4.90 -9.52 -4.68
C PHE A 70 5.42 -8.36 -3.83
N GLY A 71 6.58 -8.51 -3.20
CA GLY A 71 7.25 -7.43 -2.48
C GLY A 71 7.74 -6.31 -3.39
N ALA A 72 8.25 -6.61 -4.59
CA ALA A 72 8.58 -5.57 -5.57
C ALA A 72 7.33 -4.78 -6.00
N ILE A 73 6.21 -5.47 -6.27
CA ILE A 73 4.93 -4.81 -6.57
C ILE A 73 4.48 -3.94 -5.40
N LEU A 74 4.59 -4.44 -4.16
CA LEU A 74 4.27 -3.67 -2.96
C LEU A 74 5.12 -2.39 -2.86
N LEU A 75 6.42 -2.48 -3.14
CA LEU A 75 7.31 -1.31 -3.14
C LEU A 75 6.84 -0.25 -4.15
N VAL A 76 6.45 -0.67 -5.36
CA VAL A 76 5.91 0.24 -6.38
C VAL A 76 4.64 0.93 -5.86
N LEU A 77 3.70 0.19 -5.27
CA LEU A 77 2.48 0.76 -4.69
C LEU A 77 2.77 1.80 -3.59
N VAL A 78 3.72 1.49 -2.70
CA VAL A 78 4.13 2.42 -1.62
C VAL A 78 4.76 3.68 -2.20
N ILE A 79 5.62 3.55 -3.21
CA ILE A 79 6.23 4.70 -3.90
C ILE A 79 5.15 5.58 -4.52
N LEU A 80 4.16 4.99 -5.21
CA LEU A 80 3.04 5.71 -5.81
C LEU A 80 2.23 6.49 -4.76
N ILE A 81 1.97 5.90 -3.59
CA ILE A 81 1.28 6.59 -2.48
C ILE A 81 2.07 7.83 -2.06
N VAL A 82 3.38 7.71 -1.83
CA VAL A 82 4.20 8.82 -1.32
C VAL A 82 4.39 9.90 -2.39
N ARG A 83 4.52 9.52 -3.66
CA ARG A 83 4.80 10.43 -4.79
C ARG A 83 3.56 10.91 -5.54
N LEU A 84 2.35 10.53 -5.12
CA LEU A 84 1.11 10.86 -5.84
C LEU A 84 0.98 12.36 -6.15
N ASP A 85 1.29 13.25 -5.21
CA ASP A 85 1.19 14.71 -5.41
C ASP A 85 2.17 15.25 -6.45
N SER A 86 3.34 14.61 -6.59
CA SER A 86 4.33 14.99 -7.61
C SER A 86 4.02 14.44 -8.99
N LEU A 87 3.24 13.35 -9.06
CA LEU A 87 2.88 12.66 -10.30
C LEU A 87 1.57 13.18 -10.91
N MET A 88 0.67 13.72 -10.07
CA MET A 88 -0.59 14.31 -10.50
C MET A 88 -0.61 15.80 -10.17
N PRO A 89 -0.13 16.69 -11.06
CA PRO A 89 -0.28 18.12 -10.86
C PRO A 89 -1.76 18.48 -10.76
N SER A 90 -2.12 19.15 -9.67
CA SER A 90 -3.49 19.63 -9.43
C SER A 90 -3.94 20.53 -10.59
N LYS A 91 -5.08 20.18 -11.21
CA LYS A 91 -5.73 20.96 -12.29
C LYS A 91 -5.95 22.44 -11.95
N LYS A 92 -5.91 22.84 -10.67
CA LYS A 92 -6.02 24.26 -10.26
C LYS A 92 -4.93 25.17 -10.83
N LYS A 93 -3.83 24.64 -11.36
CA LYS A 93 -2.79 25.45 -12.02
C LYS A 93 -3.04 25.70 -13.51
N ALA A 94 -3.93 24.94 -14.15
CA ALA A 94 -4.23 25.09 -15.58
C ALA A 94 -5.16 26.30 -15.83
N ASP A 95 -6.24 26.43 -15.04
CA ASP A 95 -7.23 27.51 -15.22
C ASP A 95 -6.68 28.92 -14.92
N LYS A 96 -5.54 29.03 -14.23
CA LYS A 96 -4.92 30.33 -13.92
C LYS A 96 -4.00 30.84 -15.03
N VAL A 97 -3.66 30.02 -16.01
CA VAL A 97 -2.81 30.39 -17.15
C VAL A 97 -3.67 30.85 -18.34
N GLU A 98 -4.91 30.37 -18.46
CA GLU A 98 -5.85 30.83 -19.50
C GLU A 98 -6.60 32.13 -19.11
N ALA A 99 -6.52 32.55 -17.85
CA ALA A 99 -7.19 33.75 -17.34
C ALA A 99 -6.24 34.97 -17.17
N ALA A 100 -5.02 34.91 -17.73
CA ALA A 100 -4.00 35.96 -17.66
C ALA A 100 -3.67 36.53 -19.05
#